data_AF-A0A2W7R4T1-F1
#
_entry.id   AF-A0A2W7R4T1-F1
#
_cell.length_a   1.000
_cell.length_b   1.000
_cell.length_c   1.000
_cell.angle_alpha   90.00
_cell.angle_beta   90.00
_cell.angle_gamma   90.00
#
_symmetry.space_group_name_H-M   'P 1'
#
loop_
_entity.id
_entity.type
_entity.pdbx_description
1 polymer ?
#
loop_
_entity_poly.entity_id
_entity_poly.type
_entity_poly.pdbx_seq_one_letter_code
_entity_poly.pdbx_strand_id
1 'polypeptide(L)' 'MNELLNEEQVLQLIHNIRNLKVMLDSDLAEMYGVQTKVLNQSVKRNP' A
#
# COMPACT_ATOMS: atom_id res chain seq x y z
N MET A 1 -16.36 7.80 6.24
CA MET A 1 -15.66 8.81 5.40
C MET A 1 -14.77 8.02 4.46
N ASN A 2 -15.22 7.81 3.23
CA ASN A 2 -14.39 7.20 2.19
C ASN A 2 -13.75 8.36 1.45
N GLU A 3 -12.60 8.83 1.94
CA GLU A 3 -11.71 9.61 1.10
C GLU A 3 -11.28 8.67 -0.03
N LEU A 4 -11.80 8.95 -1.23
CA LEU A 4 -11.30 8.36 -2.46
C LEU A 4 -9.80 8.66 -2.49
N LEU A 5 -9.00 7.61 -2.38
CA LEU A 5 -7.56 7.66 -2.49
C LEU A 5 -7.14 8.52 -3.68
N ASN A 6 -6.42 9.61 -3.41
CA ASN A 6 -5.91 10.48 -4.46
C ASN A 6 -4.97 9.66 -5.35
N GLU A 7 -5.30 9.55 -6.65
CA GLU A 7 -4.50 8.79 -7.61
C GLU A 7 -3.04 9.25 -7.66
N GLU A 8 -2.78 10.55 -7.47
CA GLU A 8 -1.43 11.10 -7.39
C GLU A 8 -0.61 10.50 -6.24
N GLN A 9 -1.22 10.29 -5.07
CA GLN A 9 -0.54 9.70 -3.91
C GLN A 9 -0.17 8.25 -4.21
N VAL A 10 -1.08 7.48 -4.81
CA VAL A 10 -0.84 6.09 -5.19
C VAL A 10 0.30 5.99 -6.22
N LEU A 11 0.33 6.89 -7.20
CA LEU A 11 1.38 6.92 -8.23
C LEU A 11 2.76 7.27 -7.67
N GLN A 12 2.84 8.12 -6.63
CA GLN A 12 4.10 8.45 -5.96
C GLN A 12 4.70 7.27 -5.17
N LEU A 13 3.84 6.36 -4.68
CA LEU A 13 4.23 5.17 -3.92
C LEU A 13 4.57 3.97 -4.83
N ILE A 14 4.40 4.08 -6.15
CA ILE A 14 4.77 3.04 -7.11
C ILE A 14 6.22 3.25 -7.56
N HIS A 15 7.07 2.30 -7.21
CA HIS A 15 8.47 2.25 -7.63
C HIS A 15 8.65 1.36 -8.87
N ASN A 16 9.57 1.74 -9.75
CA ASN A 16 9.97 0.90 -10.89
C ASN A 16 11.27 0.17 -10.55
N ILE A 17 11.19 -1.15 -10.31
CA ILE A 17 12.33 -2.00 -9.99
C ILE A 17 12.41 -3.10 -11.04
N ARG A 18 13.53 -3.18 -11.76
CA ARG A 18 13.75 -4.19 -12.82
C ARG A 18 12.61 -4.24 -13.87
N ASN A 19 12.13 -3.06 -14.29
CA ASN A 19 10.99 -2.89 -15.19
C ASN A 19 9.64 -3.41 -14.65
N LEU A 20 9.52 -3.60 -13.35
CA LEU A 20 8.27 -3.94 -12.68
C LEU A 20 7.83 -2.80 -11.76
N LYS A 21 6.52 -2.52 -11.76
CA LYS A 21 5.88 -1.61 -10.81
C LYS A 21 5.72 -2.35 -9.48
N VAL A 22 6.32 -1.84 -8.42
CA VAL A 22 6.33 -2.40 -7.08
C VAL A 22 5.91 -1.32 -6.09
N MET A 23 5.08 -1.67 -5.11
CA MET A 23 4.72 -0.79 -3.98
C MET A 23 5.18 -1.46 -2.70
N LEU A 24 5.73 -0.70 -1.75
CA LEU A 24 6.13 -1.25 -0.47
C LEU A 24 4.92 -1.45 0.43
N ASP A 25 4.96 -2.47 1.27
CA ASP A 25 3.93 -2.77 2.26
C ASP A 25 3.78 -1.65 3.30
N SER A 26 4.87 -0.93 3.59
CA SER A 26 4.89 0.23 4.49
C SER A 26 4.12 1.42 3.91
N ASP A 27 4.33 1.71 2.63
CA ASP A 27 3.60 2.75 1.90
C ASP A 27 2.11 2.41 1.83
N LEU A 28 1.79 1.14 1.57
CA LEU A 28 0.42 0.64 1.54
C LEU A 28 -0.24 0.76 2.93
N ALA A 29 0.50 0.50 4.00
CA ALA A 29 -0.01 0.61 5.36
C ALA A 29 -0.32 2.06 5.74
N GLU A 30 0.58 2.99 5.43
CA GLU A 30 0.39 4.43 5.64
C GLU A 30 -0.80 4.95 4.82
N MET A 31 -0.92 4.52 3.57
CA MET A 31 -2.02 4.86 2.67
C MET A 31 -3.40 4.42 3.21
N TYR A 32 -3.47 3.27 3.89
CA TYR A 32 -4.68 2.80 4.56
C TYR A 32 -4.81 3.29 6.01
N GLY A 33 -3.88 4.12 6.49
CA GLY A 33 -3.86 4.61 7.88
C GLY A 33 -3.71 3.50 8.92
N VAL A 34 -3.13 2.35 8.53
CA VAL A 34 -2.92 1.19 9.40
C VAL A 34 -1.44 0.97 9.65
N GLN A 35 -1.11 0.29 10.75
CA GLN A 35 0.27 -0.14 10.97
C GLN A 35 0.63 -1.28 10.01
N THR A 36 1.86 -1.30 9.49
CA THR A 36 2.37 -2.35 8.60
C THR A 36 2.21 -3.75 9.18
N LYS A 37 2.30 -3.89 10.50
CA LYS A 37 2.04 -5.15 11.21
C LYS A 37 0.59 -5.64 11.04
N VAL A 38 -0.38 -4.74 11.11
CA VAL A 38 -1.82 -5.06 10.94
C VAL A 38 -2.10 -5.43 9.48
N LEU A 39 -1.53 -4.68 8.54
CA LEU A 39 -1.61 -5.01 7.11
C LEU A 39 -1.05 -6.40 6.83
N ASN A 40 0.16 -6.70 7.31
CA ASN A 40 0.80 -8.00 7.16
C ASN A 40 0.02 -9.14 7.84
N GLN A 41 -0.68 -8.85 8.95
CA GLN A 41 -1.57 -9.81 9.60
C GLN A 41 -2.81 -10.10 8.75
N SER A 42 -3.42 -9.07 8.15
CA SER A 42 -4.58 -9.23 7.26
C SER A 42 -4.23 -10.01 6.01
N VAL A 43 -3.08 -9.73 5.38
CA VAL A 43 -2.61 -10.48 4.20
C VAL A 43 -2.39 -11.95 4.54
N LYS A 44 -1.78 -12.27 5.69
CA LYS A 44 -1.57 -13.66 6.13
C LYS A 44 -2.85 -14.43 6.45
N ARG A 45 -3.96 -13.73 6.74
CA ARG A 45 -5.25 -14.34 7.08
C ARG A 45 -6.20 -14.42 5.89
N ASN A 46 -5.84 -13.84 4.74
CA ASN A 46 -6.61 -13.97 3.52
C ASN A 46 -6.30 -15.34 2.88
N PRO A 47 -7.29 -16.24 2.72
CA PRO A 47 -7.10 -17.57 2.13
C PRO A 47 -6.73 -17.53 0.64
#